data_AF-T0ZUN3-F1
#
_entry.id   AF-T0ZUN3-F1
#
_cell.length_a   1.000
_cell.length_b   1.000
_cell.length_c   1.000
_cell.angle_alpha   90.00
_cell.angle_beta   90.00
_cell.angle_gamma   90.00
#
_symmetry.space_group_name_H-M   'P 1'
#
loop_
_entity.id
_entity.type
_entity.pdbx_description
1 polymer ?
#
loop_
_entity_poly.entity_id
_entity_poly.type
_entity_poly.pdbx_seq_one_letter_code
_entity_poly.pdbx_strand_id
1 'polypeptide(L)'
;MSGYAVPTYVVDLPGGGGKVPVGPTYLISQGQGRVVLRNFEGYIGTYTEPRDYTGPDMAVPPEWVRTEPGQRGVSALLAGEALAIAPQDFEDIHQRGAALHRLNQDPIKWQPRGIGD
;
A
#
# COMPACT_ATOMS: atom_id res chain seq x y z
N MET A 1 20.52 12.95 20.97
CA MET A 1 20.42 11.48 20.93
C MET A 1 20.72 11.04 19.50
N SER A 2 21.54 10.01 19.28
CA SER A 2 21.88 9.54 17.92
C SER A 2 20.70 8.79 17.30
N GLY A 3 20.57 8.81 15.97
CA GLY A 3 19.57 8.00 15.24
C GLY A 3 19.69 6.51 15.53
N TYR A 4 20.90 6.01 15.81
CA TYR A 4 21.15 4.62 16.22
C TYR A 4 20.52 4.25 17.57
N ALA A 5 20.17 5.24 18.40
CA ALA A 5 19.57 5.03 19.70
C ALA A 5 18.03 5.14 19.68
N VAL A 6 17.41 5.26 18.51
CA VAL A 6 15.95 5.34 18.37
C VAL A 6 15.42 3.93 18.04
N PRO A 7 14.80 3.23 18.99
CA PRO A 7 14.22 1.91 18.72
C PRO A 7 12.93 2.05 17.91
N THR A 8 12.60 1.00 17.16
CA THR A 8 11.26 0.85 16.58
C THR A 8 10.31 0.42 17.69
N TYR A 9 9.28 1.24 17.97
CA TYR A 9 8.17 0.82 18.81
C TYR A 9 7.27 -0.13 18.02
N VAL A 10 6.95 -1.29 18.60
CA VAL A 10 6.29 -2.39 17.90
C VAL A 10 5.13 -2.92 18.73
N VAL A 11 4.01 -3.18 18.07
CA VAL A 11 2.84 -3.87 18.62
C VAL A 11 2.75 -5.28 18.03
N ASP A 12 2.45 -6.26 18.87
CA ASP A 12 2.24 -7.64 18.45
C ASP A 12 0.78 -7.84 18.07
N LEU A 13 0.52 -8.18 16.81
CA LEU A 13 -0.84 -8.49 16.40
C LEU A 13 -1.23 -9.90 16.88
N PRO A 14 -2.42 -10.05 17.48
CA PRO A 14 -2.92 -11.35 17.90
C PRO A 14 -3.07 -12.30 16.71
N GLY A 15 -3.06 -13.61 16.98
CA GLY A 15 -3.24 -14.63 15.94
C GLY A 15 -2.07 -14.78 14.97
N GLY A 16 -0.87 -14.31 15.34
CA GLY A 16 0.32 -14.46 14.51
C GLY A 16 0.42 -13.44 13.37
N GLY A 17 -0.30 -12.32 13.45
CA GLY A 17 -0.27 -11.22 12.46
C GLY A 17 1.06 -10.45 12.37
N GLY A 18 2.08 -10.88 13.12
CA GLY A 18 3.43 -10.33 13.07
C GLY A 18 3.67 -9.12 13.97
N LYS A 19 4.87 -8.55 13.81
CA LYS A 19 5.36 -7.36 14.51
C LYS A 19 4.99 -6.12 13.70
N VAL A 20 4.19 -5.20 14.27
CA VAL A 20 3.76 -3.98 13.59
C VAL A 20 4.50 -2.76 14.15
N PRO A 21 5.42 -2.15 13.39
CA PRO A 21 6.03 -0.87 13.74
C PRO A 21 4.98 0.23 13.85
N VAL A 22 5.06 1.03 14.92
CA VAL A 22 4.21 2.20 15.13
C VAL A 22 5.11 3.41 15.37
N GLY A 23 4.81 4.51 14.69
CA GLY A 23 5.56 5.75 14.82
C GLY A 23 4.74 6.96 14.41
N PRO A 24 5.26 8.18 14.64
CA PRO A 24 4.61 9.41 14.20
C PRO A 24 4.53 9.49 12.67
N THR A 25 3.44 10.07 12.15
CA THR A 25 3.34 10.44 10.74
C THR A 25 4.14 11.72 10.50
N TYR A 26 5.20 11.63 9.69
CA TYR A 26 6.02 12.77 9.28
C TYR A 26 5.69 13.29 7.87
N LEU A 27 5.12 12.44 7.01
CA LEU A 27 4.57 12.83 5.71
C LEU A 27 3.28 13.63 5.93
N ILE A 28 3.24 14.88 5.49
CA ILE A 28 2.05 15.74 5.60
C ILE A 28 1.26 15.69 4.29
N SER A 29 1.95 15.83 3.16
CA SER A 29 1.33 15.88 1.84
C SER A 29 2.33 15.46 0.77
N GLN A 30 1.82 15.00 -0.36
CA GLN A 30 2.60 14.67 -1.54
C GLN A 30 1.85 15.13 -2.78
N GLY A 31 2.58 15.63 -3.76
CA GLY A 31 2.08 16.07 -5.06
C GLY A 31 3.11 15.76 -6.14
N GLN A 32 2.84 16.19 -7.38
CA GLN A 32 3.73 15.89 -8.49
C GLN A 32 5.13 16.49 -8.26
N GLY A 33 6.12 15.62 -8.03
CA GLY A 33 7.52 16.00 -7.90
C GLY A 33 7.88 16.64 -6.56
N ARG A 34 7.00 16.61 -5.55
CA ARG A 34 7.22 17.26 -4.25
C ARG A 34 6.56 16.52 -3.10
N VAL A 35 7.28 16.44 -1.99
CA VAL A 35 6.81 15.86 -0.73
C VAL A 35 6.96 16.87 0.40
N VAL A 36 5.91 17.08 1.19
CA VAL A 36 5.89 17.97 2.36
C VAL A 36 6.04 17.13 3.63
N LEU A 37 7.06 17.42 4.43
CA LEU A 37 7.39 16.69 5.66
C LEU A 37 7.47 17.62 6.86
N ARG A 38 7.17 17.10 8.04
CA ARG A 38 7.52 17.73 9.33
C ARG A 38 8.68 16.99 10.00
N ASN A 39 9.51 17.71 10.77
CA ASN A 39 10.48 17.10 11.67
C ASN A 39 9.92 16.99 13.11
N PHE A 40 10.77 16.57 14.06
CA PHE A 40 10.42 16.42 15.48
C PHE A 40 10.14 17.75 16.20
N GLU A 41 10.62 18.88 15.69
CA GLU A 41 10.43 20.23 16.23
C GLU A 41 9.18 20.91 15.67
N GLY A 42 8.52 20.28 14.69
CA GLY A 42 7.40 20.87 13.96
C GLY A 42 7.83 21.75 12.78
N TYR A 43 9.13 21.79 12.43
CA TYR A 43 9.58 22.45 11.20
C TYR A 43 9.02 21.71 9.98
N ILE A 44 8.40 22.46 9.07
CA ILE A 44 7.79 21.94 7.85
C ILE A 44 8.69 22.30 6.67
N GLY A 45 9.13 21.27 5.94
CA GLY A 45 9.98 21.41 4.76
C GLY A 45 9.40 20.70 3.55
N THR A 46 9.92 21.02 2.37
CA THR A 46 9.58 20.35 1.11
C THR A 46 10.81 19.64 0.54
N TYR A 47 10.65 18.38 0.14
CA TYR A 47 11.60 17.63 -0.66
C TYR A 47 11.17 17.66 -2.13
N THR A 48 12.10 17.94 -3.05
CA THR A 48 11.83 17.92 -4.50
C THR A 48 12.28 16.59 -5.07
N GLU A 49 11.36 15.87 -5.71
CA GLU A 49 11.63 14.58 -6.33
C GLU A 49 12.26 14.75 -7.73
N PRO A 50 13.09 13.80 -8.19
CA PRO A 50 13.60 13.77 -9.56
C PRO A 50 12.45 13.69 -10.58
N ARG A 51 12.62 14.35 -11.74
CA ARG A 51 11.61 14.34 -12.82
C ARG A 51 11.81 13.22 -13.84
N ASP A 52 12.99 12.62 -13.81
CA ASP A 52 13.54 11.67 -14.76
C ASP A 52 13.80 10.30 -14.12
N TYR A 53 13.02 9.96 -13.08
CA TYR A 53 13.11 8.65 -12.45
C TYR A 53 12.66 7.55 -13.42
N THR A 54 13.60 6.71 -13.87
CA THR A 54 13.34 5.57 -14.77
C THR A 54 13.34 4.23 -14.04
N GLY A 55 13.28 4.23 -12.71
CA GLY A 55 13.46 3.04 -11.90
C GLY A 55 14.86 2.96 -11.27
N PRO A 56 15.18 1.87 -10.57
CA PRO A 56 16.50 1.67 -9.98
C PRO A 56 17.57 1.48 -11.06
N ASP A 57 18.73 2.12 -10.89
CA ASP A 57 19.88 1.99 -11.79
C ASP A 57 20.43 0.55 -11.87
N MET A 58 20.15 -0.26 -10.83
CA MET A 58 20.46 -1.68 -10.83
C MET A 58 19.18 -2.49 -10.90
N ALA A 59 19.06 -3.31 -11.96
CA ALA A 59 18.06 -4.36 -12.01
C ALA A 59 18.31 -5.35 -10.87
N VAL A 60 17.27 -5.68 -10.10
CA VAL A 60 17.34 -6.76 -9.12
C VAL A 60 17.41 -8.07 -9.90
N PRO A 61 18.50 -8.85 -9.81
CA PRO A 61 18.59 -10.13 -10.49
C PRO A 61 17.46 -11.06 -10.05
N PRO A 62 16.85 -11.86 -10.95
CA PRO A 62 15.74 -12.75 -10.60
C PRO A 62 16.07 -13.68 -9.43
N GLU A 63 17.32 -14.11 -9.29
CA GLU A 63 17.81 -14.94 -8.19
C GLU A 63 17.78 -14.24 -6.82
N TRP A 64 17.73 -12.91 -6.77
CA TRP A 64 17.63 -12.14 -5.53
C TRP A 64 16.19 -11.85 -5.13
N VAL A 65 15.23 -12.07 -6.04
CA VAL A 65 13.81 -11.90 -5.75
C VAL A 65 13.35 -13.06 -4.87
N ARG A 66 13.26 -12.80 -3.56
CA ARG A 66 12.70 -13.74 -2.60
C ARG A 66 11.19 -13.86 -2.82
N THR A 67 10.76 -14.99 -3.36
CA THR A 67 9.35 -15.34 -3.44
C THR A 67 8.97 -16.02 -2.12
N GLU A 68 8.33 -15.31 -1.20
CA GLU A 68 7.75 -15.89 0.01
C GLU A 68 6.36 -16.48 -0.32
N PRO A 69 6.19 -17.82 -0.36
CA PRO A 69 4.91 -18.41 -0.75
C PRO A 69 3.79 -18.00 0.20
N GLY A 70 2.70 -17.46 -0.35
CA GLY A 70 1.52 -17.05 0.41
C GLY A 70 1.52 -15.61 0.90
N GLN A 71 2.61 -14.85 0.73
CA GLN A 71 2.69 -13.45 1.18
C GLN A 71 2.39 -12.46 0.05
N ARG A 72 1.12 -12.43 -0.40
CA ARG A 72 0.67 -11.51 -1.47
C ARG A 72 0.17 -10.16 -0.96
N GLY A 73 -0.68 -10.12 0.08
CA GLY A 73 -1.11 -8.90 0.78
C GLY A 73 -1.13 -7.61 -0.06
N VAL A 74 -0.45 -6.57 0.45
CA VAL A 74 -0.33 -5.26 -0.22
C VAL A 74 0.63 -5.30 -1.42
N SER A 75 1.62 -6.20 -1.45
CA SER A 75 2.56 -6.28 -2.58
C SER A 75 1.86 -6.69 -3.88
N ALA A 76 0.86 -7.57 -3.82
CA ALA A 76 0.03 -7.92 -4.97
C ALA A 76 -0.84 -6.75 -5.47
N LEU A 77 -1.24 -5.82 -4.57
CA LEU A 77 -1.90 -4.58 -4.98
C LEU A 77 -0.95 -3.68 -5.77
N LEU A 78 0.29 -3.52 -5.28
CA LEU A 78 1.31 -2.69 -5.93
C LEU A 78 1.79 -3.27 -7.27
N ALA A 79 1.83 -4.61 -7.39
CA ALA A 79 2.21 -5.31 -8.62
C ALA A 79 1.08 -5.38 -9.66
N GLY A 80 -0.14 -4.94 -9.33
CA GLY A 80 -1.32 -5.06 -10.21
C GLY A 80 -1.88 -6.48 -10.33
N GLU A 81 -1.38 -7.44 -9.55
CA GLU A 81 -1.88 -8.83 -9.51
C GLU A 81 -3.23 -8.96 -8.79
N ALA A 82 -3.53 -8.01 -7.90
CA ALA A 82 -4.78 -7.91 -7.19
C ALA A 82 -5.25 -6.44 -7.18
N LEU A 83 -6.56 -6.23 -7.15
CA LEU A 83 -7.15 -4.89 -7.18
C LEU A 83 -7.69 -4.44 -5.82
N ALA A 84 -7.95 -5.38 -4.93
CA ALA A 84 -8.43 -5.12 -3.58
C ALA A 84 -8.04 -6.25 -2.63
N ILE A 85 -7.94 -5.92 -1.34
CA ILE A 85 -7.94 -6.88 -0.23
C ILE A 85 -9.24 -6.66 0.53
N ALA A 86 -10.10 -7.66 0.55
CA ALA A 86 -11.37 -7.62 1.25
C ALA A 86 -11.39 -8.65 2.39
N PRO A 87 -12.13 -8.41 3.49
CA PRO A 87 -12.37 -9.43 4.49
C PRO A 87 -13.16 -10.60 3.88
N GLN A 88 -13.09 -11.74 4.54
CA GLN A 88 -13.92 -12.89 4.19
C GLN A 88 -15.41 -12.48 4.20
N ASP A 89 -16.17 -13.01 3.23
CA ASP A 89 -17.62 -12.77 3.05
C ASP A 89 -18.01 -11.30 2.77
N PHE A 90 -17.05 -10.45 2.34
CA PHE A 90 -17.33 -9.04 2.01
C PHE A 90 -18.48 -8.87 1.01
N GLU A 91 -18.52 -9.69 -0.04
CA GLU A 91 -19.56 -9.59 -1.07
C GLU A 91 -20.96 -9.88 -0.51
N ASP A 92 -21.10 -10.91 0.32
CA ASP A 92 -22.38 -11.30 0.92
C ASP A 92 -22.87 -10.24 1.92
N ILE A 93 -21.97 -9.73 2.77
CA ILE A 93 -22.29 -8.65 3.72
C ILE A 93 -22.65 -7.36 2.98
N HIS A 94 -21.95 -7.04 1.89
CA HIS A 94 -22.19 -5.82 1.12
C HIS A 94 -23.50 -5.89 0.33
N GLN A 95 -23.87 -7.08 -0.15
CA GLN A 95 -25.12 -7.29 -0.89
C GLN A 95 -26.36 -7.18 0.02
N ARG A 96 -26.25 -7.35 1.35
CA ARG A 96 -27.35 -7.19 2.34
C ARG A 96 -28.71 -7.78 1.91
N GLY A 97 -28.70 -8.88 1.16
CA GLY A 97 -29.92 -9.50 0.61
C GLY A 97 -30.67 -8.66 -0.44
N ALA A 98 -30.01 -7.67 -1.06
CA ALA A 98 -30.59 -6.91 -2.15
C ALA A 98 -30.87 -7.83 -3.34
N ALA A 99 -32.15 -7.93 -3.73
CA ALA A 99 -32.55 -8.63 -4.95
C ALA A 99 -31.77 -8.11 -6.15
N LEU A 100 -31.42 -8.99 -7.10
CA LEU A 100 -30.73 -8.65 -8.36
C LEU A 100 -31.46 -7.52 -9.10
N HIS A 101 -31.08 -6.27 -8.82
CA HIS A 101 -31.65 -5.10 -9.46
C HIS A 101 -31.05 -4.98 -10.85
N ARG A 102 -31.84 -4.54 -11.85
CA ARG A 102 -31.39 -4.35 -13.25
C ARG A 102 -30.07 -3.57 -13.40
N LEU A 103 -29.77 -2.70 -12.43
CA LEU A 103 -28.55 -1.86 -12.39
C LEU A 103 -27.28 -2.60 -11.90
N ASN A 104 -27.45 -3.80 -11.34
CA ASN A 104 -26.39 -4.68 -10.85
C ASN A 104 -26.31 -5.99 -11.66
N GLN A 105 -27.14 -6.15 -12.69
CA GLN A 105 -27.15 -7.35 -13.54
C GLN A 105 -26.03 -7.37 -14.58
N ASP A 106 -25.38 -6.23 -14.82
CA ASP A 106 -24.29 -6.14 -15.78
C ASP A 106 -22.95 -6.44 -15.09
N PRO A 107 -22.37 -7.65 -15.30
CA PRO A 107 -21.07 -8.01 -14.71
C PRO A 107 -19.91 -7.18 -15.30
N ILE A 108 -20.13 -6.48 -16.42
CA ILE A 108 -19.12 -5.61 -17.05
C ILE A 108 -19.02 -4.26 -16.32
N LYS A 109 -20.06 -3.85 -15.58
CA LYS A 109 -20.09 -2.57 -14.84
C LYS A 109 -18.96 -2.45 -13.82
N TRP A 110 -18.57 -3.58 -13.23
CA TRP A 110 -17.51 -3.65 -12.23
C TRP A 110 -16.21 -4.24 -12.79
N GLN A 111 -16.12 -4.45 -14.11
CA GLN A 111 -14.84 -4.80 -14.71
C GLN A 111 -13.90 -3.59 -14.58
N PRO A 112 -12.78 -3.77 -13.88
CA PRO A 112 -11.79 -2.73 -13.70
C PRO A 112 -11.13 -2.49 -15.06
N ARG A 113 -11.47 -1.37 -15.72
CA ARG A 113 -11.00 -1.03 -17.08
C ARG A 113 -9.62 -0.35 -17.09
N GLY A 114 -8.67 -0.86 -16.33
CA GLY A 114 -7.26 -0.53 -16.56
C GLY A 114 -6.40 -0.61 -15.31
N ILE A 115 -5.29 -1.34 -15.46
CA ILE A 115 -3.93 -0.80 -15.28
C ILE A 115 -3.06 -1.39 -16.40
N GLY A 116 -2.68 -0.56 -17.39
CA GLY A 116 -1.59 -0.82 -18.37
C GLY A 116 -1.99 -1.19 -19.82
N ASP A 117 -1.61 -0.32 -20.77
CA ASP A 117 -0.81 -0.74 -21.93
C ASP A 117 0.68 -0.60 -21.52
#